data_AF-A0A352SU58-F1
#
_entry.id   AF-A0A352SU58-F1
#
_cell.length_a   1.000
_cell.length_b   1.000
_cell.length_c   1.000
_cell.angle_alpha   90.00
_cell.angle_beta   90.00
_cell.angle_gamma   90.00
#
_symmetry.space_group_name_H-M   'P 1'
#
loop_
_entity.id
_entity.type
_entity.pdbx_description
1 polymer ?
#
loop_
_entity_poly.entity_id
_entity_poly.type
_entity_poly.pdbx_seq_one_letter_code
_entity_poly.pdbx_strand_id
1 'polypeptide(L)'
;MVAGSGVDWQRQIELAPDKLLRLTGIDLPAVDQQSILESLGFTLDSVATGWLVTPPSWRGDIDGAADLVEEIARIHGFEHLPVTALPRTHAVSQPAVNASQLRPLQ
;
A
#
# COMPACT_ATOMS: atom_id res chain seq x y z
N MET A 1 -17.06 -30.27 -23.16
CA MET A 1 -16.89 -29.04 -22.35
C MET A 1 -15.52 -29.14 -21.72
N VAL A 2 -14.56 -28.29 -22.10
CA VAL A 2 -13.28 -28.20 -21.40
C VAL A 2 -13.50 -27.25 -20.24
N ALA A 3 -13.34 -27.74 -19.01
CA ALA A 3 -13.18 -26.85 -17.87
C ALA A 3 -11.90 -26.05 -18.11
N GLY A 4 -12.01 -24.72 -18.21
CA GLY A 4 -10.84 -23.86 -18.27
C GLY A 4 -9.98 -24.12 -17.05
N SER A 5 -8.66 -24.17 -17.24
CA SER A 5 -7.69 -24.16 -16.14
C SER A 5 -8.09 -23.02 -15.21
N GLY A 6 -8.47 -23.34 -13.96
CA GLY A 6 -8.93 -22.34 -13.01
C GLY A 6 -7.92 -21.19 -12.90
N VAL A 7 -8.39 -19.99 -12.60
CA VAL A 7 -7.50 -18.85 -12.32
C VAL A 7 -6.49 -19.25 -11.24
N ASP A 8 -5.21 -19.00 -11.53
CA ASP A 8 -4.12 -19.23 -10.59
C ASP A 8 -4.24 -18.23 -9.44
N TRP A 9 -5.01 -18.63 -8.42
CA TRP A 9 -5.34 -17.79 -7.28
C TRP A 9 -4.18 -17.72 -6.28
N GLN A 10 -3.21 -18.64 -6.39
CA GLN A 10 -2.03 -18.68 -5.53
C GLN A 10 -1.01 -17.66 -6.00
N ARG A 11 -1.14 -16.44 -5.48
CA ARG A 11 -0.18 -15.36 -5.72
C ARG A 11 0.92 -15.42 -4.64
N GLN A 12 2.16 -15.28 -5.07
CA GLN A 12 3.29 -15.08 -4.16
C GLN A 12 3.82 -13.67 -4.35
N ILE A 13 3.83 -12.89 -3.27
CA ILE A 13 4.14 -11.46 -3.30
C ILE A 13 5.35 -11.22 -2.43
N GLU A 14 6.42 -10.69 -3.03
CA GLU A 14 7.59 -10.29 -2.25
C GLU A 14 7.33 -9.01 -1.45
N LEU A 15 7.65 -9.05 -0.16
CA LEU A 15 7.57 -7.91 0.76
C LEU A 15 8.90 -7.74 1.48
N ALA A 16 9.55 -6.61 1.24
CA ALA A 16 10.72 -6.18 2.00
C ALA A 16 10.28 -5.44 3.29
N PRO A 17 10.90 -5.67 4.45
CA PRO A 17 10.46 -5.07 5.72
C PRO A 17 10.52 -3.53 5.75
N ASP A 18 11.43 -2.91 4.99
CA ASP A 18 11.57 -1.46 4.89
C ASP A 18 10.45 -0.80 4.07
N LYS A 19 9.65 -1.59 3.34
CA LYS A 19 8.64 -1.06 2.44
C LYS A 19 7.50 -0.36 3.16
N LEU A 20 7.15 -0.83 4.36
CA LEU A 20 6.19 -0.14 5.24
C LEU A 20 6.66 1.29 5.51
N LEU A 21 7.86 1.44 6.06
CA LEU A 21 8.46 2.75 6.37
C LEU A 21 8.52 3.65 5.13
N ARG A 22 8.89 3.10 3.97
CA ARG A 22 9.02 3.87 2.73
C ARG A 22 7.70 4.38 2.18
N LEU A 23 6.61 3.62 2.32
CA LEU A 23 5.31 3.99 1.77
C LEU A 23 4.46 4.79 2.75
N THR A 24 4.55 4.49 4.04
CA THR A 24 3.66 5.06 5.05
C THR A 24 4.37 5.97 6.04
N GLY A 25 5.70 5.84 6.18
CA GLY A 25 6.46 6.52 7.22
C GLY A 25 6.33 5.90 8.62
N ILE A 26 5.63 4.77 8.74
CA ILE A 26 5.54 4.00 9.99
C ILE A 26 6.81 3.17 10.15
N ASP A 27 7.52 3.37 11.26
CA ASP A 27 8.64 2.53 11.66
C ASP A 27 8.15 1.43 12.61
N LEU A 28 7.93 0.23 12.06
CA LEU A 28 7.45 -0.94 12.80
C LEU A 28 8.44 -2.10 12.62
N PRO A 29 8.89 -2.76 13.69
CA PRO A 29 9.80 -3.90 13.61
C PRO A 29 9.28 -5.00 12.68
N ALA A 30 10.18 -5.63 11.93
CA ALA A 30 9.85 -6.67 10.96
C ALA A 30 9.05 -7.85 11.58
N VAL A 31 9.36 -8.21 12.83
CA VAL A 31 8.66 -9.27 13.58
C VAL A 31 7.20 -8.92 13.84
N ASP A 32 6.89 -7.64 14.08
CA ASP A 32 5.53 -7.19 14.33
C ASP A 32 4.75 -7.11 13.00
N GLN A 33 5.40 -6.69 11.91
CA GLN A 33 4.82 -6.73 10.56
C GLN A 33 4.41 -8.17 10.18
N GLN A 34 5.33 -9.12 10.40
CA GLN A 34 5.07 -10.54 10.16
C GLN A 34 3.90 -11.05 11.02
N SER A 35 3.94 -10.78 12.32
CA SER A 35 2.89 -11.22 13.27
C SER A 35 1.51 -10.71 12.87
N ILE A 36 1.41 -9.46 12.39
CA ILE A 36 0.17 -8.88 11.89
C ILE A 36 -0.34 -9.67 10.67
N LEU A 37 0.50 -9.87 9.65
CA LEU A 37 0.08 -10.58 8.44
C LEU A 37 -0.30 -12.04 8.74
N GLU A 38 0.45 -12.74 9.60
CA GLU A 38 0.10 -14.09 10.05
C GLU A 38 -1.25 -14.12 10.77
N SER A 39 -1.53 -13.13 11.63
CA SER A 39 -2.82 -13.02 12.34
C SER A 39 -4.01 -12.79 11.40
N LEU A 40 -3.77 -12.19 10.23
CA LEU A 40 -4.76 -11.99 9.16
C LEU A 40 -4.92 -13.22 8.24
N GLY A 41 -4.12 -14.27 8.47
CA GLY A 41 -4.18 -15.52 7.71
C GLY A 41 -3.26 -15.59 6.49
N PHE A 42 -2.31 -14.67 6.34
CA PHE A 42 -1.27 -14.77 5.32
C PHE A 42 -0.22 -15.79 5.73
N THR A 43 0.37 -16.49 4.76
CA THR A 43 1.55 -17.33 4.97
C THR A 43 2.80 -16.59 4.48
N LEU A 44 3.87 -16.61 5.26
CA LEU A 44 5.11 -15.91 4.94
C LEU A 44 6.28 -16.90 4.93
N ASP A 45 6.97 -16.97 3.80
CA ASP A 45 8.23 -17.71 3.69
C ASP A 45 9.41 -16.72 3.70
N SER A 46 10.36 -16.89 4.60
CA SER A 46 11.55 -16.02 4.66
C SER A 46 12.43 -16.19 3.42
N VAL A 47 12.81 -15.07 2.81
CA VAL A 47 13.72 -15.00 1.66
C VAL A 47 14.83 -13.98 1.92
N ALA A 48 15.85 -13.92 1.05
CA ALA A 48 17.00 -13.03 1.24
C ALA A 48 16.63 -11.54 1.34
N THR A 49 15.53 -11.14 0.71
CA THR A 49 15.07 -9.75 0.60
C THR A 49 13.94 -9.39 1.58
N GLY A 50 13.50 -10.33 2.42
CA GLY A 50 12.33 -10.16 3.28
C GLY A 50 11.48 -11.43 3.32
N TRP A 51 10.22 -11.33 2.88
CA TRP A 51 9.30 -12.47 2.84
C TRP A 51 8.67 -12.64 1.47
N LEU A 52 8.36 -13.89 1.14
CA LEU A 52 7.43 -14.26 0.08
C LEU A 52 6.08 -14.53 0.74
N VAL A 53 5.12 -13.64 0.50
CA VAL A 53 3.82 -13.64 1.18
C VAL A 53 2.77 -14.26 0.28
N THR A 54 2.01 -15.22 0.82
CA THR A 54 0.89 -15.87 0.15
C THR A 54 -0.42 -15.43 0.81
N PRO A 55 -1.34 -14.77 0.09
CA PRO A 55 -2.64 -14.38 0.62
C PRO A 55 -3.56 -15.60 0.79
N PRO A 56 -4.44 -15.61 1.80
CA PRO A 56 -5.45 -16.64 1.93
C PRO A 56 -6.49 -16.55 0.80
N SER A 57 -7.17 -17.64 0.49
CA SER A 57 -8.03 -17.77 -0.70
C SER A 57 -9.21 -16.79 -0.76
N TRP A 58 -9.64 -16.23 0.38
CA TRP A 58 -10.72 -15.23 0.45
C TRP A 58 -10.22 -13.79 0.23
N ARG A 59 -8.92 -13.56 0.12
CA ARG A 59 -8.29 -12.25 -0.14
C ARG A 59 -8.04 -12.06 -1.64
N GLY A 60 -9.13 -11.97 -2.39
CA GLY A 60 -9.10 -11.70 -3.83
C GLY A 60 -8.64 -10.27 -4.18
N ASP A 61 -8.55 -9.39 -3.19
CA ASP A 61 -8.19 -7.97 -3.26
C ASP A 61 -6.69 -7.70 -3.11
N ILE A 62 -5.88 -8.72 -2.79
CA ILE A 62 -4.44 -8.56 -2.61
C ILE A 62 -3.71 -8.84 -3.93
N ASP A 63 -3.17 -7.82 -4.56
CA ASP A 63 -2.49 -7.92 -5.87
C ASP A 63 -0.98 -7.64 -5.79
N GLY A 64 -0.52 -6.93 -4.77
CA GLY A 64 0.89 -6.62 -4.60
C GLY A 64 1.30 -6.16 -3.21
N ALA A 65 2.57 -5.79 -3.10
CA ALA A 65 3.19 -5.44 -1.83
C ALA A 65 2.61 -4.17 -1.19
N ALA A 66 2.00 -3.27 -1.98
CA ALA A 66 1.33 -2.08 -1.44
C ALA A 66 0.08 -2.47 -0.62
N ASP A 67 -0.69 -3.46 -1.09
CA ASP A 67 -1.88 -3.94 -0.39
C ASP A 67 -1.50 -4.63 0.93
N LEU A 68 -0.38 -5.38 0.93
CA LEU A 68 0.18 -5.95 2.17
C LEU A 68 0.58 -4.85 3.18
N VAL A 69 1.18 -3.77 2.69
CA VAL A 69 1.55 -2.61 3.52
C VAL A 69 0.32 -1.91 4.08
N GLU A 70 -0.74 -1.77 3.27
CA GLU A 70 -2.02 -1.23 3.72
C GLU A 70 -2.60 -2.07 4.85
N GLU A 71 -2.57 -3.40 4.73
CA GLU A 71 -3.07 -4.30 5.78
C GLU A 71 -2.29 -4.19 7.08
N ILE A 72 -0.96 -4.07 7.01
CA ILE A 72 -0.13 -3.84 8.18
C ILE A 72 -0.49 -2.49 8.82
N ALA A 73 -0.56 -1.41 8.03
CA ALA A 73 -0.89 -0.08 8.53
C ALA A 73 -2.30 -0.02 9.13
N ARG A 74 -3.27 -0.72 8.53
CA ARG A 74 -4.67 -0.80 8.99
C ARG A 74 -4.79 -1.47 10.35
N ILE A 75 -4.03 -2.54 10.60
CA ILE A 75 -4.02 -3.24 11.90
C ILE A 75 -3.17 -2.51 12.93
N HIS A 76 -2.04 -1.93 12.54
CA HIS A 76 -1.21 -1.13 13.44
C HIS A 76 -1.92 0.17 13.89
N GLY A 77 -2.76 0.75 13.02
CA GLY A 77 -3.55 1.94 13.29
C GLY A 77 -3.03 3.15 12.50
N PHE A 78 -3.93 3.85 11.81
CA PHE A 78 -3.61 5.00 10.97
C PHE A 78 -3.17 6.24 11.75
N GLU A 79 -3.43 6.29 13.05
CA GLU A 79 -2.92 7.33 13.96
C GLU A 79 -1.39 7.36 14.04
N HIS A 80 -0.72 6.27 13.65
CA HIS A 80 0.74 6.19 13.57
C HIS A 80 1.31 6.75 12.27
N LEU A 81 0.46 7.14 11.31
CA LEU A 81 0.91 7.80 10.08
C LEU A 81 1.45 9.21 10.39
N PRO A 82 2.65 9.56 9.92
CA PRO A 82 3.22 10.87 10.13
C PRO A 82 2.43 11.94 9.38
N VAL A 83 1.98 12.95 10.10
CA VAL A 83 1.35 14.13 9.51
C VAL A 83 2.43 15.05 8.95
N THR A 84 2.79 14.86 7.69
CA THR A 84 3.76 15.72 6.99
C THR A 84 3.01 16.73 6.14
N ALA A 85 3.10 18.01 6.50
CA ALA A 85 2.55 19.08 5.67
C ALA A 85 3.32 19.15 4.35
N LEU A 86 2.59 19.19 3.22
CA LEU A 86 3.20 19.47 1.93
C LEU A 86 3.81 20.88 1.95
N PRO A 87 4.98 21.07 1.32
CA PRO A 87 5.58 22.39 1.21
C PRO A 87 4.61 23.34 0.49
N ARG A 88 4.43 24.54 1.06
CA ARG A 88 3.69 25.61 0.42
C ARG A 88 4.50 26.14 -0.76
N THR A 89 4.16 25.73 -1.98
CA THR A 89 4.78 26.23 -3.21
C THR A 89 4.43 27.69 -3.50
N HIS A 90 3.29 28.18 -3.02
CA HIS A 90 2.87 29.57 -3.14
C HIS A 90 2.25 30.09 -1.84
N ALA A 91 2.48 31.36 -1.50
CA ALA A 91 1.91 32.02 -0.33
C ALA A 91 0.40 32.26 -0.46
N VAL A 92 -0.11 32.29 -1.69
CA VAL A 92 -1.52 32.46 -2.04
C VAL A 92 -1.84 31.48 -3.16
N SER A 93 -3.04 30.90 -3.17
CA SER A 93 -3.50 30.05 -4.27
C SER A 93 -3.44 30.81 -5.58
N GLN A 94 -2.82 30.22 -6.61
CA GLN A 94 -2.85 30.80 -7.94
C GLN A 94 -4.25 30.65 -8.55
N PRO A 95 -4.67 31.58 -9.42
CA PRO A 95 -5.87 31.40 -10.21
C PRO A 95 -5.83 30.04 -10.92
N ALA A 96 -6.91 29.28 -10.82
CA ALA A 96 -7.03 28.00 -11.54
C ALA A 96 -7.04 28.17 -13.06
N VAL A 97 -7.17 29.42 -13.54
CA VAL A 97 -7.25 29.77 -14.96
C VAL A 97 -6.22 30.83 -15.33
N ASN A 98 -5.62 30.66 -16.51
CA ASN A 98 -4.71 31.60 -17.15
C ASN A 98 -5.50 32.73 -17.82
N ALA A 99 -4.84 33.85 -18.17
CA ALA A 99 -5.49 34.99 -18.84
C ALA A 99 -6.18 34.62 -20.16
N SER A 100 -5.67 33.64 -20.90
CA SER A 100 -6.26 33.12 -22.14
C SER A 100 -7.52 32.28 -21.94
N GLN A 101 -7.79 31.84 -20.71
CA GLN A 101 -8.95 31.02 -20.33
C GLN A 101 -10.06 31.86 -19.68
N LEU A 102 -9.81 33.16 -19.42
CA LEU A 102 -10.83 34.05 -18.89
C LEU A 102 -11.93 34.27 -19.94
N ARG A 103 -13.18 34.12 -19.52
CA ARG A 103 -14.33 34.42 -20.37
C ARG A 103 -14.34 35.93 -20.66
N PRO A 104 -14.32 36.36 -21.93
CA PRO A 104 -14.39 37.78 -22.24
C PRO A 104 -15.71 38.37 -21.73
N LEU A 105 -15.62 39.49 -21.01
CA LEU A 105 -16.77 40.26 -20.59
C LEU A 105 -17.34 40.97 -21.84
N GLN A 106 -18.61 40.71 -22.16
CA GLN A 106 -19.34 41.43 -23.22
C GLN A 106 -19.89 42.75 -22.70
#